data_AF-A0A3M0XIQ7-F1
#
_entry.id   AF-A0A3M0XIQ7-F1
#
_cell.length_a   1.000
_cell.length_b   1.000
_cell.length_c   1.000
_cell.angle_alpha   90.00
_cell.angle_beta   90.00
_cell.angle_gamma   90.00
#
_symmetry.space_group_name_H-M   'P 1'
#
loop_
_entity.id
_entity.type
_entity.pdbx_description
1 polymer ?
#
loop_
_entity_poly.entity_id
_entity_poly.type
_entity_poly.pdbx_seq_one_letter_code
_entity_poly.pdbx_strand_id
1 'polypeptide(L)'
;EQKKECENILKLFGTSGADQGEEDLGPTRVSFADCPLSKNWKEKAYEQHLPLTEVKPENRINRIKGTAEHPRFTERVPAGAEFDFTVTLKILEESEEEELKILLLEGLKLLQMDALGGNGSRGYGRIEFVFEDEDTKKEFDEINPFSGATR
;
A
#
# COMPACT_ATOMS: atom_id res chain seq x y z
N GLU A 1 12.11 0.37 -23.66
CA GLU A 1 11.06 0.83 -22.75
C GLU A 1 10.85 -0.18 -21.63
N GLN A 2 10.17 -1.30 -21.87
CA GLN A 2 9.90 -2.35 -20.86
C GLN A 2 11.13 -2.86 -20.09
N LYS A 3 12.30 -3.04 -20.72
CA LYS A 3 13.53 -3.46 -20.03
C LYS A 3 13.94 -2.48 -18.92
N LYS A 4 13.83 -1.18 -19.20
CA LYS A 4 14.21 -0.11 -18.26
C LYS A 4 13.23 -0.02 -17.09
N GLU A 5 11.94 -0.15 -17.38
CA GLU A 5 10.89 -0.22 -16.34
C GLU A 5 11.13 -1.40 -15.40
N CYS A 6 11.41 -2.59 -15.95
CA CYS A 6 11.79 -3.76 -15.15
C CYS A 6 13.04 -3.47 -14.31
N GLU A 7 14.10 -2.92 -14.89
CA GLU A 7 15.32 -2.56 -14.15
C GLU A 7 15.03 -1.58 -13.01
N ASN A 8 14.16 -0.58 -13.20
CA ASN A 8 13.77 0.36 -12.16
C ASN A 8 12.98 -0.32 -11.03
N ILE A 9 12.09 -1.27 -11.34
CA ILE A 9 11.39 -2.08 -10.33
C ILE A 9 12.39 -2.91 -9.53
N LEU A 10 13.34 -3.57 -10.20
CA LEU A 10 14.37 -4.38 -9.54
C LEU A 10 15.29 -3.50 -8.68
N LYS A 11 15.65 -2.29 -9.12
CA LYS A 11 16.39 -1.32 -8.30
C LYS A 11 15.61 -0.90 -7.06
N LEU A 12 14.31 -0.57 -7.21
CA LEU A 12 13.47 -0.18 -6.08
C LEU A 12 13.41 -1.29 -5.04
N PHE A 13 12.97 -2.49 -5.40
CA PHE A 13 12.63 -3.55 -4.46
C PHE A 13 13.76 -4.56 -4.19
N GLY A 14 14.83 -4.53 -5.00
CA GLY A 14 15.91 -5.51 -4.96
C GLY A 14 15.52 -6.83 -5.63
N THR A 15 16.52 -7.71 -5.76
CA THR A 15 16.36 -9.03 -6.35
C THR A 15 16.68 -10.13 -5.37
N SER A 16 16.26 -11.36 -5.68
CA SER A 16 16.43 -12.47 -4.75
C SER A 16 17.89 -12.94 -4.75
N GLY A 17 18.39 -13.40 -3.61
CA GLY A 17 19.77 -13.89 -3.52
C GLY A 17 20.08 -15.15 -4.35
N ALA A 18 19.07 -15.74 -5.01
CA ALA A 18 19.25 -16.87 -5.92
C ALA A 18 19.55 -16.44 -7.37
N ASP A 19 19.35 -15.15 -7.69
CA ASP A 19 19.52 -14.61 -9.03
C ASP A 19 20.99 -14.27 -9.26
N GLN A 20 21.75 -15.21 -9.84
CA GLN A 20 23.12 -14.98 -10.28
C GLN A 20 23.12 -14.14 -11.56
N GLY A 21 23.69 -12.93 -11.53
CA GLY A 21 23.96 -12.12 -12.73
C GLY A 21 23.55 -10.65 -12.68
N GLU A 22 23.06 -10.13 -11.56
CA GLU A 22 22.59 -8.74 -11.44
C GLU A 22 23.46 -7.86 -10.53
N GLU A 23 24.77 -8.10 -10.55
CA GLU A 23 25.74 -7.32 -9.75
C GLU A 23 25.70 -5.80 -10.07
N ASP A 24 25.25 -5.44 -11.28
CA ASP A 24 25.18 -4.06 -11.78
C ASP A 24 23.99 -3.24 -11.24
N LEU A 25 22.95 -3.85 -10.65
CA LEU A 25 21.79 -3.11 -10.12
C LEU A 25 22.07 -2.46 -8.75
N GLY A 26 23.03 -3.02 -8.01
CA GLY A 26 23.36 -2.60 -6.66
C GLY A 26 22.25 -2.91 -5.64
N PRO A 27 22.29 -2.30 -4.44
CA PRO A 27 21.38 -2.63 -3.35
C PRO A 27 19.97 -2.04 -3.55
N THR A 28 18.95 -2.64 -2.90
CA THR A 28 17.59 -2.10 -2.86
C THR A 28 17.56 -0.59 -2.55
N ARG A 29 16.78 0.18 -3.33
CA ARG A 29 16.65 1.63 -3.16
C ARG A 29 15.53 2.02 -2.21
N VAL A 30 14.47 1.23 -2.06
CA VAL A 30 13.35 1.55 -1.17
C VAL A 30 13.38 0.73 0.13
N SER A 31 13.06 1.38 1.25
CA SER A 31 12.84 0.72 2.53
C SER A 31 11.50 1.16 3.11
N PHE A 32 10.63 0.20 3.38
CA PHE A 32 9.35 0.41 4.06
C PHE A 32 9.51 0.09 5.55
N ALA A 33 9.19 1.04 6.41
CA ALA A 33 9.16 0.81 7.85
C ALA A 33 7.81 0.22 8.29
N ASP A 34 7.81 -0.45 9.44
CA ASP A 34 6.56 -0.82 10.11
C ASP A 34 5.72 0.44 10.39
N CYS A 35 4.40 0.32 10.24
CA CYS A 35 3.47 1.45 10.40
C CYS A 35 2.75 1.34 11.75
N PRO A 36 3.20 2.02 12.82
CA PRO A 36 2.48 2.04 14.08
C PRO A 36 1.18 2.85 13.96
N LEU A 37 0.22 2.60 14.85
CA LEU A 37 -0.96 3.45 14.98
C LEU A 37 -0.54 4.88 15.28
N SER A 38 -1.12 5.84 14.56
CA SER A 38 -0.84 7.25 14.78
C SER A 38 -1.19 7.63 16.22
N LYS A 39 -0.25 8.32 16.88
CA LYS A 39 -0.43 8.74 18.27
C LYS A 39 -1.69 9.60 18.44
N ASN A 40 -1.89 10.55 17.54
CA ASN A 40 -3.05 11.46 17.55
C ASN A 40 -4.37 10.70 17.41
N TRP A 41 -4.43 9.77 16.46
CA TRP A 41 -5.62 8.94 16.27
C TRP A 41 -5.89 8.06 17.49
N LYS A 42 -4.86 7.45 18.06
CA LYS A 42 -4.97 6.58 19.23
C LYS A 42 -5.51 7.35 20.45
N GLU A 43 -5.04 8.57 20.67
CA GLU A 43 -5.54 9.46 21.73
C GLU A 43 -7.04 9.78 21.54
N LYS A 44 -7.44 10.18 20.32
CA LYS A 44 -8.87 10.41 19.99
C LYS A 44 -9.73 9.17 20.18
N ALA A 45 -9.23 8.00 19.77
CA ALA A 45 -9.94 6.74 19.94
C ALA A 45 -10.18 6.44 21.43
N TYR A 46 -9.19 6.68 22.29
CA TYR A 46 -9.36 6.53 23.74
C TYR A 46 -10.38 7.51 24.32
N GLU A 47 -10.29 8.79 23.97
CA GLU A 47 -11.22 9.84 24.44
C GLU A 47 -12.68 9.55 24.04
N GLN A 48 -12.87 9.00 22.85
CA GLN A 48 -14.19 8.66 22.31
C GLN A 48 -14.65 7.24 22.65
N HIS A 49 -13.87 6.49 23.43
CA HIS A 49 -14.11 5.08 23.74
C HIS A 49 -14.31 4.19 22.49
N LEU A 50 -13.61 4.51 21.41
CA LEU A 50 -13.61 3.72 20.19
C LEU A 50 -12.69 2.49 20.37
N PRO A 51 -13.10 1.31 19.89
CA PRO A 51 -12.25 0.14 19.92
C PRO A 51 -11.10 0.27 18.91
N LEU A 52 -9.95 -0.34 19.21
CA LEU A 52 -8.80 -0.37 18.28
C LEU A 52 -8.90 -1.50 17.24
N THR A 53 -9.74 -2.50 17.52
CA THR A 53 -10.09 -3.60 16.63
C THR A 53 -11.57 -3.92 16.72
N GLU A 54 -12.16 -4.43 15.65
CA GLU A 54 -13.54 -4.88 15.62
C GLU A 54 -13.65 -6.27 15.02
N VAL A 55 -14.63 -7.04 15.48
CA VAL A 55 -14.94 -8.35 14.92
C VAL A 55 -16.02 -8.19 13.87
N LYS A 56 -15.68 -8.44 12.61
CA LYS A 56 -16.65 -8.44 11.52
C LYS A 56 -17.24 -9.85 11.32
N PRO A 57 -18.57 -10.02 11.51
CA PRO A 57 -19.25 -11.24 11.12
C PRO A 57 -19.49 -11.29 9.61
N GLU A 58 -19.29 -12.47 9.01
CA GLU A 58 -19.64 -12.80 7.63
C GLU A 58 -20.30 -14.16 7.56
N ASN A 59 -21.32 -14.28 6.71
CA ASN A 59 -22.05 -15.53 6.49
C ASN A 59 -22.11 -15.85 5.00
N ARG A 60 -22.14 -17.15 4.66
CA ARG A 60 -22.53 -17.59 3.32
C ARG A 60 -24.04 -17.78 3.32
N ILE A 61 -24.74 -17.19 2.37
CA ILE A 61 -26.19 -17.40 2.22
C ILE A 61 -26.44 -18.50 1.19
N ASN A 62 -27.19 -19.53 1.59
CA ASN A 62 -27.71 -20.52 0.67
C ASN A 62 -28.79 -19.89 -0.22
N ARG A 63 -28.51 -19.74 -1.51
CA ARG A 63 -29.39 -19.03 -2.45
C ARG A 63 -30.73 -19.73 -2.70
N ILE A 64 -30.84 -21.03 -2.44
CA ILE A 64 -32.08 -21.80 -2.64
C ILE A 64 -32.94 -21.73 -1.39
N LYS A 65 -32.34 -21.98 -0.21
CA LYS A 65 -33.08 -22.03 1.07
C LYS A 65 -33.26 -20.67 1.75
N GLY A 66 -32.48 -19.66 1.34
CA GLY A 66 -32.46 -18.34 1.97
C GLY A 66 -31.81 -18.33 3.36
N THR A 67 -31.16 -19.42 3.77
CA THR A 67 -30.59 -19.58 5.11
C THR A 67 -29.13 -19.16 5.15
N ALA A 68 -28.73 -18.53 6.26
CA ALA A 68 -27.33 -18.27 6.55
C ALA A 68 -26.63 -19.57 7.01
N GLU A 69 -25.45 -19.82 6.47
CA GLU A 69 -24.61 -20.97 6.76
C GLU A 69 -23.16 -20.51 7.02
N HIS A 70 -22.45 -21.24 7.87
CA HIS A 70 -21.02 -21.06 8.16
C HIS A 70 -20.62 -19.62 8.58
N PRO A 71 -21.03 -19.16 9.78
CA PRO A 71 -20.61 -17.87 10.28
C PRO A 71 -19.10 -17.81 10.47
N ARG A 72 -18.52 -16.69 10.08
CA ARG A 72 -17.10 -16.36 10.23
C ARG A 72 -16.99 -15.04 10.96
N PHE A 73 -16.05 -14.98 11.88
CA PHE A 73 -15.79 -13.79 12.67
C PHE A 73 -14.32 -13.45 12.46
N THR A 74 -14.07 -12.34 11.79
CA THR A 74 -12.71 -11.88 11.46
C THR A 74 -12.45 -10.59 12.20
N GLU A 75 -11.42 -10.57 13.05
CA GLU A 75 -10.92 -9.34 13.65
C GLU A 75 -10.29 -8.47 12.55
N ARG A 76 -10.56 -7.16 12.61
CA ARG A 76 -9.99 -6.18 11.70
C ARG A 76 -9.78 -4.85 12.40
N VAL A 77 -8.91 -4.02 11.83
CA VAL A 77 -8.78 -2.61 12.22
C VAL A 77 -10.05 -1.86 11.78
N PRO A 78 -10.64 -1.00 12.63
CA PRO A 78 -11.80 -0.19 12.27
C PRO A 78 -11.49 0.77 11.13
N ALA A 79 -12.49 1.08 10.31
CA ALA A 79 -12.35 2.07 9.25
C ALA A 79 -12.03 3.46 9.85
N GLY A 80 -11.15 4.19 9.17
CA GLY A 80 -10.69 5.50 9.64
C GLY A 80 -9.58 5.45 10.69
N ALA A 81 -9.02 4.27 10.99
CA ALA A 81 -7.77 4.18 11.74
C ALA A 81 -6.59 4.75 10.95
N GLU A 82 -5.77 5.56 11.61
CA GLU A 82 -4.60 6.22 11.01
C GLU A 82 -3.31 5.55 11.51
N PHE A 83 -2.34 5.41 10.60
CA PHE A 83 -1.03 4.81 10.87
C PHE A 83 0.07 5.75 10.39
N ASP A 84 1.15 5.84 11.16
CA ASP A 84 2.32 6.62 10.77
C ASP A 84 3.12 5.79 9.76
N PHE A 85 3.03 6.14 8.48
CA PHE A 85 3.71 5.44 7.39
C PHE A 85 5.04 6.12 7.07
N THR A 86 6.12 5.35 6.95
CA THR A 86 7.43 5.87 6.55
C THR A 86 8.05 4.99 5.48
N VAL A 87 8.41 5.62 4.37
CA VAL A 87 9.17 5.00 3.28
C VAL A 87 10.42 5.84 3.02
N THR A 88 11.57 5.18 2.90
CA THR A 88 12.83 5.82 2.56
C THR A 88 13.26 5.39 1.17
N LEU A 89 13.45 6.35 0.26
CA LEU A 89 14.09 6.14 -1.04
C LEU A 89 15.55 6.59 -0.95
N LYS A 90 16.49 5.67 -1.23
CA LYS A 90 17.92 5.93 -1.24
C LYS A 90 18.38 6.27 -2.65
N ILE A 91 18.93 7.46 -2.82
CA ILE A 91 19.50 7.90 -4.10
C ILE A 91 20.99 7.54 -4.12
N LEU A 92 21.38 6.66 -5.03
CA LEU A 92 22.79 6.30 -5.26
C LEU A 92 23.38 7.00 -6.49
N GLU A 93 22.53 7.32 -7.46
CA GLU A 93 22.87 8.07 -8.66
C GLU A 93 21.81 9.14 -8.89
N GLU A 94 22.22 10.41 -8.97
CA GLU A 94 21.30 11.55 -9.14
C GLU A 94 20.47 11.46 -10.43
N SER A 95 21.00 10.82 -11.47
CA SER A 95 20.29 10.62 -12.74
C SER A 95 19.07 9.70 -12.64
N GLU A 96 18.91 8.95 -11.55
CA GLU A 96 17.82 7.98 -11.36
C GLU A 96 16.74 8.49 -10.40
N GLU A 97 16.99 9.59 -9.69
CA GLU A 97 16.14 10.07 -8.59
C GLU A 97 14.68 10.24 -9.01
N GLU A 98 14.45 11.02 -10.07
CA GLU A 98 13.12 11.36 -10.54
C GLU A 98 12.34 10.13 -11.01
N GLU A 99 12.98 9.25 -11.79
CA GLU A 99 12.32 8.05 -12.34
C GLU A 99 11.93 7.06 -11.23
N LEU A 100 12.81 6.86 -10.25
CA LEU A 100 12.54 5.95 -9.13
C LEU A 100 11.49 6.53 -8.18
N LYS A 101 11.49 7.84 -7.96
CA LYS A 101 10.48 8.53 -7.15
C LYS A 101 9.10 8.43 -7.80
N ILE A 102 8.98 8.74 -9.08
CA ILE A 102 7.71 8.62 -9.83
C ILE A 102 7.19 7.19 -9.77
N LEU A 103 8.05 6.20 -10.07
CA LEU A 103 7.66 4.79 -10.04
C LEU A 103 7.18 4.34 -8.66
N LEU A 104 7.81 4.82 -7.58
CA LEU A 104 7.37 4.55 -6.22
C LEU A 104 5.99 5.15 -5.95
N LEU A 105 5.76 6.42 -6.30
CA LEU A 105 4.48 7.10 -6.11
C LEU A 105 3.36 6.45 -6.94
N GLU A 106 3.64 6.03 -8.17
CA GLU A 106 2.71 5.26 -9.01
C GLU A 106 2.32 3.93 -8.35
N GLY A 107 3.29 3.21 -7.79
CA GLY A 107 3.03 1.98 -7.03
C GLY A 107 2.15 2.22 -5.82
N LEU A 108 2.39 3.30 -5.05
CA LEU A 108 1.54 3.70 -3.93
C LEU A 108 0.12 4.08 -4.39
N LYS A 109 0.00 4.77 -5.54
CA LYS A 109 -1.30 5.15 -6.12
C LYS A 109 -2.10 3.91 -6.52
N LEU A 110 -1.45 2.95 -7.18
CA LEU A 110 -2.05 1.67 -7.53
C LEU A 110 -2.51 0.91 -6.28
N LEU A 111 -1.71 0.90 -5.21
CA LEU A 111 -2.09 0.26 -3.95
C LEU A 111 -3.31 0.93 -3.29
N GLN A 112 -3.39 2.26 -3.31
CA GLN A 112 -4.57 3.01 -2.83
C GLN A 112 -5.82 2.74 -3.67
N MET A 113 -5.66 2.49 -4.98
CA MET A 113 -6.77 2.07 -5.86
C MET A 113 -7.18 0.60 -5.64
N ASP A 114 -6.33 -0.20 -4.99
CA ASP A 114 -6.59 -1.59 -4.64
C ASP A 114 -6.80 -1.77 -3.11
N ALA A 115 -6.38 -2.90 -2.55
CA ALA A 115 -6.57 -3.22 -1.15
C ALA A 115 -5.31 -3.85 -0.56
N LEU A 116 -4.99 -3.48 0.68
CA LEU A 116 -3.89 -4.02 1.47
C LEU A 116 -4.36 -5.16 2.38
N GLY A 117 -3.65 -6.29 2.34
CA GLY A 117 -3.93 -7.44 3.18
C GLY A 117 -5.06 -8.34 2.69
N GLY A 118 -5.75 -9.02 3.61
CA GLY A 118 -6.72 -10.07 3.29
C GLY A 118 -8.12 -9.56 2.97
N ASN A 119 -8.85 -10.29 2.11
CA ASN A 119 -10.28 -10.09 1.83
C ASN A 119 -10.64 -8.77 1.12
N GLY A 120 -9.73 -8.16 0.34
CA GLY A 120 -9.99 -6.92 -0.41
C GLY A 120 -11.26 -6.95 -1.29
N SER A 121 -11.52 -8.09 -1.95
CA SER A 121 -12.74 -8.29 -2.77
C SER A 121 -14.05 -8.26 -1.97
N ARG A 122 -13.98 -8.35 -0.63
CA ARG A 122 -15.12 -8.20 0.30
C ARG A 122 -15.12 -6.86 1.03
N GLY A 123 -14.30 -5.90 0.58
CA GLY A 123 -14.25 -4.53 1.10
C GLY A 123 -13.30 -4.32 2.29
N TYR A 124 -12.32 -5.19 2.49
CA TYR A 124 -11.26 -4.99 3.49
C TYR A 124 -10.09 -4.24 2.88
N GLY A 125 -9.23 -3.66 3.72
CA GLY A 125 -7.91 -3.22 3.28
C GLY A 125 -7.89 -2.00 2.37
N ARG A 126 -9.01 -1.27 2.21
CA ARG A 126 -8.98 0.02 1.52
C ARG A 126 -8.22 1.02 2.39
N ILE A 127 -7.19 1.62 1.81
CA ILE A 127 -6.31 2.59 2.47
C ILE A 127 -6.28 3.88 1.64
N GLU A 128 -5.82 4.95 2.27
CA GLU A 128 -5.53 6.23 1.64
C GLU A 128 -4.18 6.71 2.18
N PHE A 129 -3.32 7.20 1.29
CA PHE A 129 -2.07 7.84 1.68
C PHE A 129 -2.32 9.33 1.89
N VAL A 130 -1.82 9.86 3.01
CA VAL A 130 -1.83 11.29 3.33
C VAL A 130 -0.39 11.73 3.50
N PHE A 131 0.04 12.65 2.64
CA PHE A 131 1.40 13.18 2.68
C PHE A 131 1.45 14.49 3.48
N GLU A 132 2.47 14.63 4.32
CA GLU A 132 2.73 15.86 5.08
C GLU A 132 3.31 16.97 4.19
N ASP A 133 4.07 16.59 3.17
CA ASP A 133 4.65 17.51 2.20
C ASP A 133 3.65 17.84 1.08
N GLU A 134 3.34 19.12 0.92
CA GLU A 134 2.31 19.59 -0.02
C GLU A 134 2.71 19.39 -1.49
N ASP A 135 4.02 19.39 -1.81
CA ASP A 135 4.46 19.21 -3.20
C ASP A 135 4.37 17.74 -3.61
N THR A 136 4.82 16.83 -2.74
CA THR A 136 4.63 15.37 -2.91
C THR A 136 3.16 15.00 -3.00
N LYS A 137 2.30 15.65 -2.19
CA LYS A 137 0.85 15.45 -2.24
C LYS A 137 0.26 15.82 -3.61
N LYS A 138 0.59 17.01 -4.13
CA LYS A 138 0.11 17.44 -5.46
C LYS A 138 0.57 16.47 -6.55
N GLU A 139 1.85 16.11 -6.52
CA GLU A 139 2.42 15.13 -7.46
C GLU A 139 1.65 13.81 -7.39
N PHE A 140 1.45 13.27 -6.19
CA PHE A 140 0.69 12.03 -5.98
C PHE A 140 -0.76 12.13 -6.45
N ASP A 141 -1.43 13.26 -6.23
CA ASP A 141 -2.81 13.49 -6.64
C ASP A 141 -2.98 13.54 -8.16
N GLU A 142 -1.99 14.10 -8.87
CA GLU A 142 -1.97 14.21 -10.33
C GLU A 142 -1.64 12.89 -11.05
N ILE A 143 -1.05 11.91 -10.36
CA ILE A 143 -0.71 10.60 -10.95
C ILE A 143 -1.98 9.89 -11.44
N ASN A 144 -2.00 9.60 -12.74
CA ASN A 144 -2.94 8.67 -13.35
C ASN A 144 -2.17 7.45 -13.90
N PRO A 145 -2.17 6.33 -13.16
CA PRO A 145 -1.37 5.15 -13.52
C PRO A 145 -1.86 4.43 -14.79
N PHE A 146 -2.98 4.87 -15.38
CA PHE A 146 -3.55 4.30 -16.60
C PHE A 146 -3.47 5.25 -17.81
N SER A 147 -2.85 6.43 -17.67
CA SER A 147 -2.77 7.43 -18.74
C SER A 147 -1.99 6.97 -19.97
N GLY A 148 -1.03 6.04 -19.81
CA GLY A 148 -0.27 5.41 -20.90
C GLY A 148 -0.87 4.12 -21.46
N ALA A 149 -1.97 3.60 -20.89
CA ALA A 149 -2.59 2.36 -21.32
C ALA A 149 -3.44 2.56 -22.59
N THR A 150 -2.76 2.73 -23.73
CA THR A 150 -3.41 2.58 -25.04
C THR A 150 -3.85 1.12 -25.17
N ARG A 151 -5.16 0.87 -25.20
CA ARG A 151 -5.73 -0.46 -25.48
C ARG A 151 -5.42 -0.93 -26.89
#